data_AF-A0A087WQX1-F1
#
_entry.id   AF-A0A087WQX1-F1
#
_cell.length_a   1.000
_cell.length_b   1.000
_cell.length_c   1.000
_cell.angle_alpha   90.00
_cell.angle_beta   90.00
_cell.angle_gamma   90.00
#
_symmetry.space_group_name_H-M   'P 1'
#
loop_
_entity.id
_entity.type
_entity.pdbx_description
1 polymer ?
#
loop_
_entity_poly.entity_id
_entity_poly.type
_entity_poly.pdbx_seq_one_letter_code
_entity_poly.pdbx_strand_id
1 'polypeptide(L)'
;MTEGSQIFLLPISTSDSTKEPLSPVASKAQDPSLLSNRLMIEKQQEEAEWESINGLLMTHGFKPLCLVKGADLRDFIVFDKQSSQKMRQILKTLMEETTRQQSMIRELIETNQQLKSELQLEQNRAAHQEQRANDLQQIMDSVKSKIGELEDESLNRVCQQQNRIKDLQKEYKMLQVLY
;
A
#
# COMPACT_ATOMS: atom_id res chain seq x y z
N MET A 1 -24.09 22.21 -0.92
CA MET A 1 -23.58 22.42 0.45
C MET A 1 -22.12 22.00 0.43
N THR A 2 -21.27 22.80 -0.21
CA THR A 2 -20.31 23.76 0.37
C THR A 2 -19.04 23.06 0.87
N GLU A 3 -18.03 23.11 0.01
CA GLU A 3 -16.65 22.66 0.22
C GLU A 3 -16.00 23.42 1.38
N GLY A 4 -15.43 22.67 2.34
CA GLY A 4 -14.64 23.23 3.43
C GLY A 4 -13.19 23.43 3.01
N SER A 5 -12.90 24.57 2.39
CA SER A 5 -11.52 25.01 2.12
C SER A 5 -10.86 25.46 3.43
N GLN A 6 -9.91 24.68 3.96
CA GLN A 6 -9.05 25.11 5.06
C GLN A 6 -7.88 25.94 4.52
N ILE A 7 -8.02 27.26 4.68
CA ILE A 7 -7.00 28.26 4.36
C ILE A 7 -6.06 28.36 5.57
N PHE A 8 -4.78 28.04 5.36
CA PHE A 8 -3.72 28.33 6.34
C PHE A 8 -3.34 29.81 6.24
N LEU A 9 -3.60 30.58 7.30
CA LEU A 9 -3.15 31.96 7.45
C LEU A 9 -1.75 31.97 8.08
N LEU A 10 -0.76 32.46 7.33
CA LEU A 10 0.54 32.89 7.85
C LEU A 10 0.46 34.37 8.28
N PRO A 11 1.07 34.77 9.41
CA PRO A 11 1.13 36.17 9.79
C PRO A 11 2.13 36.93 8.91
N ILE A 12 1.63 37.97 8.23
CA ILE A 12 2.43 39.00 7.56
C ILE A 12 2.77 40.05 8.61
N SER A 13 4.05 40.14 9.02
CA SER A 13 4.53 41.28 9.79
C SER A 13 4.80 42.46 8.87
N THR A 14 3.96 43.48 8.99
CA THR A 14 4.14 44.81 8.41
C THR A 14 5.22 45.57 9.17
N SER A 15 6.12 46.20 8.43
CA SER A 15 7.05 47.23 8.90
C SER A 15 6.30 48.35 9.62
N ASP A 16 6.87 48.82 10.74
CA ASP A 16 6.69 50.21 11.14
C ASP A 16 8.04 50.81 11.56
N SER A 17 8.21 52.06 11.15
CA SER A 17 9.46 52.81 11.09
C SER A 17 9.37 53.95 12.08
N THR A 18 10.27 54.01 13.05
CA THR A 18 10.51 55.23 13.84
C THR A 18 11.99 55.58 13.83
N LYS A 19 12.28 56.81 13.37
CA LYS A 19 13.60 57.39 13.08
C LYS A 19 14.31 57.95 14.34
N GLU A 20 15.63 57.70 14.39
CA GLU A 20 16.75 58.63 14.73
C GLU A 20 16.91 59.14 16.19
N PRO A 21 18.16 59.41 16.69
CA PRO A 21 19.23 60.08 15.94
C PRO A 21 20.67 59.52 16.05
N LEU A 22 21.46 59.96 15.06
CA LEU A 22 22.93 59.90 15.00
C LEU A 22 23.63 60.10 16.36
N SER A 23 24.62 59.25 16.61
CA SER A 23 25.93 59.73 17.07
C SER A 23 27.06 58.86 16.52
N PRO A 24 28.14 59.48 16.04
CA PRO A 24 29.24 58.82 15.37
C PRO A 24 30.18 58.23 16.43
N VAL A 25 30.86 57.13 16.11
CA VAL A 25 32.28 56.90 16.42
C VAL A 25 32.64 55.44 16.11
N ALA A 26 33.65 55.34 15.25
CA ALA A 26 34.61 54.26 15.13
C ALA A 26 34.08 52.84 14.88
N SER A 27 34.24 52.44 13.62
CA SER A 27 34.82 51.16 13.20
C SER A 27 35.40 50.34 14.36
N LYS A 28 34.57 49.49 14.97
CA LYS A 28 35.08 48.37 15.78
C LYS A 28 35.73 47.43 14.79
N ALA A 29 37.06 47.49 14.72
CA ALA A 29 37.85 46.44 14.11
C ALA A 29 37.36 45.11 14.69
N GLN A 30 36.74 44.27 13.86
CA GLN A 30 36.38 42.92 14.25
C GLN A 30 37.66 42.21 14.67
N ASP A 31 37.69 41.70 15.90
CA ASP A 31 38.84 40.96 16.43
C ASP A 31 39.19 39.82 15.46
N PRO A 32 40.40 39.80 14.87
CA PRO A 32 40.80 38.80 13.87
C PRO A 32 40.70 37.36 14.41
N SER A 33 40.87 37.19 15.72
CA SER A 33 40.73 35.92 16.42
C SER A 33 39.30 35.38 16.41
N LEU A 34 38.29 36.24 16.55
CA LEU A 34 36.88 35.84 16.52
C LEU A 34 36.41 35.45 15.12
N LEU A 35 36.88 36.17 14.10
CA LEU A 35 36.61 35.83 12.70
C LEU A 35 37.27 34.50 12.31
N SER A 36 38.52 34.28 12.76
CA SER A 36 39.24 33.03 12.51
C SER A 36 38.56 31.84 13.20
N ASN A 37 38.06 32.01 14.42
CA ASN A 37 37.31 30.97 15.14
C ASN A 37 35.99 30.63 14.43
N ARG A 38 35.24 31.65 13.97
CA ARG A 38 34.01 31.44 13.20
C ARG A 38 34.28 30.66 11.91
N LEU A 39 35.32 31.03 11.17
CA LEU A 39 35.69 30.37 9.91
C LEU A 39 36.07 28.89 10.12
N MET A 40 36.79 28.60 11.22
CA MET A 40 37.11 27.21 11.59
C MET A 40 35.87 26.37 11.88
N ILE A 41 34.93 26.89 12.65
CA ILE A 41 33.68 26.19 13.00
C ILE A 41 32.88 25.90 11.73
N GLU A 42 32.73 26.89 10.85
CA GLU A 42 32.02 26.72 9.58
C GLU A 42 32.67 25.64 8.71
N LYS A 43 34.01 25.65 8.60
CA LYS A 43 34.73 24.63 7.84
C LYS A 43 34.51 23.21 8.41
N GLN A 44 34.58 23.04 9.73
CA GLN A 44 34.31 21.75 10.37
C GLN A 44 32.87 21.28 10.12
N GLN A 45 31.91 22.20 10.13
CA GLN A 45 30.52 21.89 9.81
C GLN A 45 30.37 21.41 8.36
N GLU A 46 31.03 22.06 7.39
CA GLU A 46 30.99 21.60 5.99
C GLU A 46 31.66 20.24 5.79
N GLU A 47 32.77 19.98 6.49
CA GLU A 47 33.45 18.67 6.48
C GLU A 47 32.53 17.57 7.01
N ALA A 48 31.82 17.82 8.12
CA ALA A 48 30.85 16.88 8.69
C ALA A 48 29.64 16.62 7.75
N GLU A 49 29.13 17.66 7.07
CA GLU A 49 28.07 17.51 6.06
C GLU A 49 28.53 16.64 4.89
N TRP A 50 29.76 16.83 4.41
CA TRP A 50 30.33 15.99 3.36
C TRP A 50 30.55 14.55 3.81
N GLU A 51 30.98 14.32 5.05
CA GLU A 51 31.13 12.98 5.60
C GLU A 51 29.78 12.24 5.71
N SER A 52 28.73 12.95 6.13
CA SER A 52 27.36 12.43 6.10
C SER A 52 26.89 12.04 4.70
N ILE A 53 27.13 12.89 3.69
CA ILE A 53 26.78 12.61 2.29
C ILE A 53 27.59 11.43 1.75
N ASN A 54 28.89 11.35 2.08
CA ASN A 54 29.74 10.25 1.67
C ASN A 54 29.28 8.91 2.28
N GLY A 55 28.80 8.91 3.52
CA GLY A 55 28.17 7.72 4.13
C GLY A 55 26.96 7.22 3.32
N LEU A 56 26.09 8.13 2.88
CA LEU A 56 24.95 7.80 2.03
C LEU A 56 25.38 7.28 0.65
N LEU A 57 26.33 7.95 0.01
CA LEU A 57 26.89 7.54 -1.28
C LEU A 57 27.46 6.12 -1.22
N MET A 58 28.24 5.82 -0.18
CA MET A 58 28.84 4.50 0.03
C MET A 58 27.79 3.42 0.28
N THR A 59 26.71 3.74 1.00
CA THR A 59 25.58 2.82 1.23
C THR A 59 24.91 2.44 -0.10
N HIS A 60 24.91 3.35 -1.08
CA HIS A 60 24.40 3.10 -2.42
C HIS A 60 25.47 2.64 -3.43
N GLY A 61 26.69 2.35 -2.99
CA GLY A 61 27.77 1.82 -3.84
C GLY A 61 28.51 2.87 -4.68
N PHE A 62 28.31 4.16 -4.41
CA PHE A 62 29.06 5.24 -5.05
C PHE A 62 30.38 5.50 -4.34
N LYS A 63 31.34 6.09 -5.07
CA LYS A 63 32.62 6.53 -4.50
C LYS A 63 32.41 7.79 -3.65
N PRO A 64 33.15 7.95 -2.52
CA PRO A 64 33.03 9.13 -1.69
C PRO A 64 33.68 10.33 -2.40
N LEU A 65 33.15 11.52 -2.14
CA LEU A 65 33.68 12.79 -2.60
C LEU A 65 34.82 13.24 -1.68
N CYS A 66 35.89 13.76 -2.27
CA CYS A 66 37.06 14.24 -1.52
C CYS A 66 37.19 15.76 -1.65
N LEU A 67 37.47 16.42 -0.53
CA LEU A 67 37.84 17.84 -0.50
C LEU A 67 39.28 18.00 -1.03
N VAL A 68 39.43 18.72 -2.14
CA VAL A 68 40.73 18.98 -2.76
C VAL A 68 41.50 20.02 -1.93
N LYS A 69 42.76 19.74 -1.58
CA LYS A 69 43.67 20.66 -0.89
C LYS A 69 44.79 21.08 -1.85
N GLY A 70 44.78 22.31 -2.36
CA GLY A 70 45.87 22.80 -3.22
C GLY A 70 45.46 23.95 -4.15
N ALA A 71 46.41 24.86 -4.42
CA ALA A 71 46.19 26.22 -4.90
C ALA A 71 46.12 26.43 -6.42
N ASP A 72 45.93 25.39 -7.25
CA ASP A 72 45.67 25.59 -8.69
C ASP A 72 44.20 25.29 -9.00
N LEU A 73 43.36 26.31 -8.86
CA LEU A 73 41.91 26.26 -9.09
C LEU A 73 41.54 26.30 -10.58
N ARG A 74 42.53 26.39 -11.49
CA ARG A 74 42.29 26.58 -12.93
C ARG A 74 41.50 25.45 -13.57
N ASP A 75 41.58 24.24 -13.03
CA ASP A 75 40.86 23.07 -13.52
C ASP A 75 39.58 22.75 -12.72
N PHE A 76 39.19 23.60 -11.76
CA PHE A 76 38.06 23.36 -10.86
C PHE A 76 36.96 24.41 -11.01
N ILE A 77 35.71 23.94 -10.96
CA ILE A 77 34.55 24.82 -10.76
C ILE A 77 34.44 25.11 -9.27
N VAL A 78 34.69 26.36 -8.89
CA VAL A 78 34.58 26.80 -7.50
C VAL A 78 33.18 27.33 -7.26
N PHE A 79 32.46 26.70 -6.34
CA PHE A 79 31.17 27.19 -5.86
C PHE A 79 31.37 28.21 -4.75
N ASP A 80 30.54 29.25 -4.75
CA ASP A 80 30.37 30.08 -3.55
C ASP A 80 29.72 29.26 -2.42
N LYS A 81 29.79 29.79 -1.19
CA LYS A 81 29.28 29.12 0.01
C LYS A 81 27.81 28.72 -0.12
N GLN A 82 26.96 29.60 -0.65
CA GLN A 82 25.53 29.36 -0.78
C GLN A 82 25.25 28.25 -1.81
N SER A 83 25.91 28.32 -2.96
CA SER A 83 25.79 27.29 -4.01
C SER A 83 26.29 25.92 -3.53
N SER A 84 27.43 25.87 -2.83
CA SER A 84 27.99 24.65 -2.25
C SER A 84 27.05 24.04 -1.21
N GLN A 85 26.53 24.85 -0.29
CA GLN A 85 25.55 24.40 0.72
C GLN A 85 24.28 23.87 0.07
N LYS A 86 23.75 24.57 -0.94
CA LYS A 86 22.55 24.13 -1.68
C LYS A 86 22.81 22.81 -2.41
N MET A 87 23.98 22.65 -3.03
CA MET A 87 24.38 21.40 -3.69
C MET A 87 24.45 20.23 -2.70
N ARG A 88 25.07 20.43 -1.53
CA ARG A 88 25.11 19.42 -0.45
C ARG A 88 23.71 19.00 0.00
N GLN A 89 22.83 19.98 0.22
CA GLN A 89 21.46 19.71 0.61
C GLN A 89 20.69 18.91 -0.45
N ILE A 90 20.83 19.28 -1.74
CA ILE A 90 20.20 18.56 -2.85
C ILE A 90 20.71 17.11 -2.91
N LEU A 91 22.03 16.90 -2.83
CA LEU A 91 22.64 15.58 -2.83
C LEU A 91 22.13 14.71 -1.67
N LYS A 92 22.11 15.28 -0.46
CA LYS A 92 21.61 14.60 0.74
C LYS A 92 20.15 14.17 0.56
N THR A 93 19.27 15.11 0.21
CA THR A 93 17.84 14.84 0.01
C THR A 93 17.62 13.82 -1.12
N LEU A 94 18.38 13.90 -2.21
CA LEU A 94 18.27 12.92 -3.31
C LEU A 94 18.63 11.50 -2.86
N MET A 95 19.69 11.34 -2.07
CA MET A 95 20.11 10.02 -1.56
C MET A 95 19.13 9.46 -0.53
N GLU A 96 18.66 10.28 0.41
CA GLU A 96 17.64 9.89 1.38
C GLU A 96 16.33 9.48 0.70
N GLU A 97 15.88 10.26 -0.29
CA GLU A 97 14.68 9.97 -1.06
C GLU A 97 14.84 8.70 -1.91
N THR A 98 16.02 8.48 -2.49
CA THR A 98 16.33 7.23 -3.21
C THR A 98 16.24 6.02 -2.28
N THR A 99 16.77 6.12 -1.06
CA THR A 99 16.66 5.05 -0.05
C THR A 99 15.20 4.75 0.29
N ARG A 100 14.41 5.80 0.55
CA ARG A 100 12.99 5.68 0.87
C ARG A 100 12.20 5.00 -0.26
N GLN A 101 12.45 5.41 -1.51
CA GLN A 101 11.83 4.82 -2.69
C GLN A 101 12.23 3.35 -2.87
N GLN A 102 13.51 3.01 -2.67
CA GLN A 102 13.97 1.62 -2.73
C GLN A 102 13.31 0.73 -1.66
N SER A 103 13.10 1.24 -0.44
CA SER A 103 12.36 0.52 0.61
C SER A 103 10.91 0.28 0.19
N MET A 104 10.23 1.33 -0.28
CA MET A 104 8.84 1.24 -0.73
C MET A 104 8.67 0.25 -1.88
N ILE A 105 9.56 0.26 -2.87
CA ILE A 105 9.54 -0.69 -3.98
C ILE A 105 9.70 -2.13 -3.46
N ARG A 106 10.62 -2.36 -2.52
CA ARG A 106 10.85 -3.68 -1.92
C ARG A 106 9.61 -4.18 -1.17
N GLU A 107 9.03 -3.34 -0.32
CA GLU A 107 7.81 -3.64 0.43
C GLU A 107 6.63 -3.91 -0.53
N LEU A 108 6.52 -3.14 -1.62
CA LEU A 108 5.50 -3.36 -2.64
C LEU A 108 5.67 -4.70 -3.37
N ILE A 109 6.91 -5.10 -3.68
CA ILE A 109 7.21 -6.40 -4.29
C ILE A 109 6.83 -7.53 -3.33
N GLU A 110 7.22 -7.43 -2.06
CA GLU A 110 6.94 -8.43 -1.03
C GLU A 110 5.43 -8.59 -0.80
N THR A 111 4.72 -7.48 -0.59
CA THR A 111 3.26 -7.49 -0.43
C THR A 111 2.55 -8.03 -1.66
N ASN A 112 3.01 -7.71 -2.87
CA ASN A 112 2.43 -8.28 -4.10
C ASN A 112 2.63 -9.79 -4.21
N GLN A 113 3.78 -10.32 -3.79
CA GLN A 113 4.05 -11.76 -3.77
C GLN A 113 3.16 -12.47 -2.73
N GLN A 114 2.99 -11.87 -1.56
CA GLN A 114 2.09 -12.40 -0.52
C GLN A 114 0.64 -12.43 -1.03
N LEU A 115 0.14 -11.34 -1.61
CA LEU A 115 -1.21 -11.26 -2.17
C LEU A 115 -1.45 -12.28 -3.28
N LYS A 116 -0.45 -12.53 -4.15
CA LYS A 116 -0.55 -13.59 -5.18
C LYS A 116 -0.71 -14.98 -4.55
N SER A 117 0.03 -15.26 -3.49
CA SER A 117 -0.03 -16.54 -2.79
C SER A 117 -1.38 -16.74 -2.09
N GLU A 118 -1.90 -15.69 -1.44
CA GLU A 118 -3.22 -15.69 -0.82
C GLU A 118 -4.34 -15.86 -1.86
N LEU A 119 -4.25 -15.15 -3.00
CA LEU A 119 -5.21 -15.29 -4.09
C LEU A 119 -5.25 -16.75 -4.61
N GLN A 120 -4.10 -17.38 -4.79
CA GLN A 120 -4.04 -18.77 -5.25
C GLN A 120 -4.65 -19.73 -4.21
N LEU A 121 -4.38 -19.51 -2.91
CA LEU A 121 -4.96 -20.30 -1.84
C LEU A 121 -6.50 -20.18 -1.84
N GLU A 122 -7.01 -18.96 -1.98
CA GLU A 122 -8.44 -18.68 -2.03
C GLU A 122 -9.12 -19.29 -3.25
N GLN A 123 -8.49 -19.22 -4.42
CA GLN A 123 -8.99 -19.88 -5.63
C GLN A 123 -9.12 -21.40 -5.45
N ASN A 124 -8.11 -22.04 -4.85
CA ASN A 124 -8.18 -23.47 -4.54
C ASN A 124 -9.31 -23.80 -3.57
N ARG A 125 -9.49 -22.96 -2.54
CA ARG A 125 -10.57 -23.13 -1.56
C ARG A 125 -11.95 -22.98 -2.22
N ALA A 126 -12.12 -21.97 -3.07
CA ALA A 126 -13.35 -21.74 -3.81
C ALA A 126 -13.67 -22.91 -4.76
N ALA A 127 -12.69 -23.38 -5.52
CA ALA A 127 -12.85 -24.54 -6.41
C ALA A 127 -13.26 -25.81 -5.65
N HIS A 128 -12.66 -26.06 -4.49
CA HIS A 128 -13.05 -27.20 -3.64
C HIS A 128 -14.47 -27.05 -3.09
N GLN A 129 -14.87 -25.83 -2.70
CA GLN A 129 -16.23 -25.57 -2.22
C GLN A 129 -17.27 -25.73 -3.34
N GLU A 130 -16.96 -25.26 -4.55
CA GLU A 130 -17.80 -25.43 -5.73
C GLU A 130 -17.98 -26.91 -6.07
N GLN A 131 -16.88 -27.69 -6.11
CA GLN A 131 -16.95 -29.13 -6.35
C GLN A 131 -17.85 -29.82 -5.31
N ARG A 132 -17.66 -29.51 -4.03
CA ARG A 132 -18.49 -30.07 -2.96
C ARG A 132 -19.96 -29.69 -3.10
N ALA A 133 -20.27 -28.46 -3.52
CA ALA A 133 -21.64 -28.02 -3.75
C ALA A 133 -22.29 -28.78 -4.92
N ASN A 134 -21.54 -28.99 -6.00
CA ASN A 134 -21.98 -29.76 -7.16
C ASN A 134 -22.24 -31.23 -6.79
N ASP A 135 -21.35 -31.87 -6.03
CA ASP A 135 -21.53 -33.24 -5.56
C ASP A 135 -22.80 -33.39 -4.70
N LEU A 136 -23.02 -32.44 -3.78
CA LEU A 136 -24.22 -32.42 -2.94
C LEU A 136 -25.50 -32.19 -3.75
N GLN A 137 -25.45 -31.31 -4.76
CA GLN A 137 -26.57 -31.08 -5.68
C GLN A 137 -26.94 -32.36 -6.43
N GLN A 138 -25.94 -33.08 -6.95
CA GLN A 138 -26.17 -34.37 -7.63
C GLN A 138 -26.81 -35.41 -6.69
N ILE A 139 -26.35 -35.51 -5.45
CA ILE A 139 -26.94 -36.40 -4.44
C ILE A 139 -28.40 -36.01 -4.19
N MET A 140 -28.68 -34.71 -4.01
CA MET A 140 -30.03 -34.22 -3.78
C MET A 140 -30.96 -34.55 -4.95
N ASP A 141 -30.50 -34.38 -6.19
CA ASP A 141 -31.32 -34.67 -7.37
C ASP A 141 -31.58 -36.17 -7.51
N SER A 142 -30.61 -37.02 -7.17
CA SER A 142 -30.80 -38.47 -7.09
C SER A 142 -31.85 -38.87 -6.04
N VAL A 143 -31.79 -38.28 -4.85
CA VAL A 143 -32.78 -38.53 -3.78
C VAL A 143 -34.17 -38.07 -4.20
N LYS A 144 -34.30 -36.89 -4.84
CA LYS A 144 -35.58 -36.39 -5.35
C LYS A 144 -36.17 -37.35 -6.39
N SER A 145 -35.36 -37.81 -7.35
CA SER A 145 -35.79 -38.80 -8.34
C SER A 145 -36.27 -40.07 -7.65
N LYS A 146 -35.53 -40.55 -6.63
CA LYS A 146 -35.91 -41.78 -5.93
C LYS A 146 -37.20 -41.64 -5.14
N ILE A 147 -37.44 -40.48 -4.53
CA ILE A 147 -38.71 -40.19 -3.84
C ILE A 147 -39.87 -40.23 -4.85
N GLY A 148 -39.73 -39.56 -5.99
CA GLY A 148 -40.76 -39.57 -7.04
C GLY A 148 -41.09 -40.98 -7.54
N GLU A 149 -40.07 -41.80 -7.81
CA GLU A 149 -40.27 -43.21 -8.16
C GLU A 149 -41.08 -43.98 -7.09
N LEU A 150 -40.73 -43.81 -5.81
CA LEU A 150 -41.40 -44.51 -4.71
C LEU A 150 -42.84 -44.03 -4.51
N GLU A 151 -43.10 -42.74 -4.70
CA GLU A 151 -44.44 -42.14 -4.66
C GLU A 151 -45.32 -42.69 -5.79
N ASP A 152 -44.80 -42.75 -7.02
CA ASP A 152 -45.49 -43.30 -8.20
C ASP A 152 -45.79 -44.80 -8.03
N GLU A 153 -44.81 -45.56 -7.56
CA GLU A 153 -45.01 -46.99 -7.25
C GLU A 153 -46.10 -47.19 -6.19
N SER A 154 -46.10 -46.34 -5.15
CA SER A 154 -47.12 -46.39 -4.09
C SER A 154 -48.51 -46.08 -4.62
N LEU A 155 -48.64 -45.02 -5.42
CA LEU A 155 -49.90 -44.62 -6.06
C LEU A 155 -50.42 -45.73 -6.98
N ASN A 156 -49.54 -46.34 -7.78
CA ASN A 156 -49.90 -47.45 -8.65
C ASN A 156 -50.41 -48.67 -7.86
N ARG A 157 -49.76 -49.02 -6.74
CA ARG A 157 -50.22 -50.11 -5.86
C ARG A 157 -51.63 -49.83 -5.30
N VAL A 158 -51.88 -48.61 -4.82
CA VAL A 158 -53.20 -48.21 -4.31
C VAL A 158 -54.26 -48.24 -5.41
N CYS A 159 -53.95 -47.74 -6.61
CA CYS A 159 -54.85 -47.79 -7.76
C CYS A 159 -55.21 -49.23 -8.15
N GLN A 160 -54.23 -50.12 -8.20
CA GLN A 160 -54.46 -51.54 -8.47
C GLN A 160 -55.35 -52.20 -7.40
N GLN A 161 -55.12 -51.91 -6.12
CA GLN A 161 -55.97 -52.41 -5.03
C GLN A 161 -57.41 -51.88 -5.14
N GLN A 162 -57.58 -50.59 -5.42
CA GLN A 162 -58.89 -49.97 -5.62
C GLN A 162 -59.65 -50.63 -6.79
N ASN A 163 -58.96 -50.93 -7.90
CA ASN A 163 -59.57 -51.60 -9.04
C ASN A 163 -60.02 -53.02 -8.69
N ARG A 164 -59.19 -53.79 -7.98
CA ARG A 164 -59.57 -55.13 -7.48
C ARG A 164 -60.80 -55.08 -6.59
N ILE A 165 -60.87 -54.12 -5.66
CA ILE A 165 -62.04 -53.93 -4.78
C ILE A 165 -63.29 -53.61 -5.60
N LYS A 166 -63.18 -52.71 -6.60
CA LYS A 166 -64.30 -52.36 -7.48
C LYS A 166 -64.82 -53.59 -8.25
N ASP A 167 -63.94 -54.45 -8.73
CA ASP A 167 -64.34 -55.63 -9.50
C ASP A 167 -65.02 -56.68 -8.60
N LEU A 168 -64.47 -56.95 -7.40
CA LEU A 168 -65.13 -57.80 -6.40
C LEU A 168 -66.52 -57.28 -5.99
N GLN A 169 -66.68 -55.95 -5.85
CA GLN A 169 -67.98 -55.35 -5.56
C GLN A 169 -69.00 -55.55 -6.69
N LYS A 170 -68.57 -55.54 -7.96
CA LYS A 170 -69.44 -55.85 -9.10
C LYS A 170 -69.86 -57.32 -9.08
N GLU A 171 -68.91 -58.22 -8.87
CA GLU A 171 -69.18 -59.67 -8.76
C GLU A 171 -70.19 -59.97 -7.65
N TYR A 172 -70.00 -59.38 -6.46
CA TYR A 172 -70.94 -59.51 -5.35
C TYR A 172 -72.35 -59.04 -5.72
N LYS A 173 -72.48 -57.88 -6.38
CA LYS A 173 -73.79 -57.36 -6.83
C LYS A 173 -74.45 -58.29 -7.86
N MET A 174 -73.67 -58.86 -8.80
CA MET A 174 -74.21 -59.82 -9.77
C MET A 174 -74.72 -61.08 -9.09
N LEU A 175 -73.98 -61.62 -8.13
CA LEU A 175 -74.40 -62.78 -7.35
C LEU A 175 -75.68 -62.49 -6.54
N GLN A 176 -75.80 -61.30 -5.96
CA GLN A 176 -77.00 -60.89 -5.21
C GLN A 176 -78.26 -60.72 -6.09
N VAL A 177 -78.10 -60.55 -7.40
CA VAL A 177 -79.23 -60.48 -8.36
C VAL A 177 -79.60 -61.88 -8.89
N LEU A 178 -78.67 -62.83 -8.85
CA LEU A 178 -78.84 -64.21 -9.34
C LEU A 178 -79.38 -65.19 -8.28
N TYR A 179 -79.39 -64.81 -7.00
CA TYR A 179 -79.91 -65.58 -5.87
C TYR A 179 -80.95 -64.76 -5.11
#